data_AF-A0A224XQ48-F1
#
_entry.id   AF-A0A224XQ48-F1
#
_cell.length_a   1.000
_cell.length_b   1.000
_cell.length_c   1.000
_cell.angle_alpha   90.00
_cell.angle_beta   90.00
_cell.angle_gamma   90.00
#
_symmetry.space_group_name_H-M   'P 1'
#
loop_
_entity.id
_entity.type
_entity.pdbx_description
1 polymer ?
#
loop_
_entity_poly.entity_id
_entity_poly.type
_entity_poly.pdbx_seq_one_letter_code
_entity_poly.pdbx_strand_id
1 'polypeptide(L)'
;MVFSNYLNLMTVQFASSFLLICGNSSYLDIVRVFDIKTLKTVYEFYTSFRIINLILIRSELMLIKGAREFGVWDITTGTKVHTISEIFFCRQVIWTNHNSSKIALETEGET
;
A
#
# COMPACT_ATOMS: atom_id res chain seq x y z
N MET A 1 10.93 2.46 18.42
CA MET A 1 10.95 1.74 17.13
C MET A 1 12.08 2.32 16.32
N VAL A 2 13.13 1.54 16.03
CA VAL A 2 14.27 2.00 15.23
C VAL A 2 14.08 1.44 13.82
N PHE A 3 13.89 2.31 12.84
CA PHE A 3 13.86 1.89 11.45
C PHE A 3 15.27 1.49 11.03
N SER A 4 15.40 0.28 10.46
CA SER A 4 16.66 -0.19 9.89
C SER A 4 17.20 0.84 8.89
N ASN A 5 18.52 1.09 8.93
CA ASN A 5 19.24 2.06 8.09
C ASN A 5 19.12 1.81 6.57
N TYR A 6 18.44 0.73 6.15
CA TYR A 6 18.23 0.35 4.75
C TYR A 6 16.81 0.60 4.24
N LEU A 7 15.88 1.02 5.10
CA LEU A 7 14.50 1.26 4.70
C LEU A 7 14.30 2.75 4.41
N ASN A 8 14.34 3.14 3.14
CA ASN A 8 13.98 4.51 2.75
C ASN A 8 12.44 4.65 2.81
N LEU A 9 11.94 5.21 3.91
CA LEU A 9 10.52 5.28 4.21
C LEU A 9 9.79 6.17 3.20
N MET A 10 8.88 5.58 2.42
CA MET A 10 8.17 6.25 1.34
C MET A 10 6.79 6.75 1.76
N THR A 11 6.06 5.96 2.55
CA THR A 11 4.74 6.32 3.05
C THR A 11 4.34 5.47 4.26
N VAL A 12 3.37 5.96 5.02
CA VAL A 12 2.86 5.37 6.26
C VAL A 12 1.33 5.44 6.25
N GLN A 13 0.68 4.39 6.73
CA GLN A 13 -0.77 4.32 6.90
C GLN A 13 -1.14 3.70 8.25
N PHE A 14 -2.28 4.11 8.79
CA PHE A 14 -2.83 3.60 10.05
C PHE A 14 -4.14 2.87 9.80
N ALA A 15 -4.27 1.65 10.30
CA ALA A 15 -5.44 0.81 10.15
C ALA A 15 -5.86 0.20 11.50
N SER A 16 -6.78 0.86 12.21
CA SER A 16 -7.30 0.42 13.52
C SER A 16 -6.19 0.07 14.55
N SER A 17 -5.69 -1.18 14.54
CA SER A 17 -4.63 -1.69 15.42
C SER A 17 -3.28 -1.89 14.73
N PHE A 18 -3.18 -1.61 13.42
CA PHE A 18 -1.96 -1.79 12.64
C PHE A 18 -1.37 -0.47 12.17
N LEU A 19 -0.03 -0.41 12.20
CA LEU A 19 0.79 0.62 11.58
C LEU A 19 1.47 -0.02 10.37
N LEU A 20 1.20 0.53 9.20
CA LEU A 20 1.75 0.03 7.94
C LEU A 20 2.79 1.00 7.45
N ILE A 21 3.96 0.46 7.12
CA ILE A 21 5.10 1.24 6.69
C ILE A 21 5.68 0.53 5.48
N CYS A 22 5.75 1.24 4.36
CA CYS A 22 6.58 0.79 3.26
C CYS A 22 7.81 1.67 3.15
N GLY A 23 8.89 1.02 2.74
CA GLY A 23 10.05 1.74 2.27
C GLY A 23 10.74 1.00 1.15
N ASN A 24 11.62 1.74 0.50
CA ASN A 24 12.22 1.35 -0.75
C ASN A 24 13.45 0.47 -0.57
N SER A 25 13.63 -0.47 -1.52
CA SER A 25 14.95 -0.83 -2.02
C SER A 25 14.99 -0.71 -3.55
N SER A 26 16.19 -0.65 -4.14
CA SER A 26 16.41 -0.34 -5.56
C SER A 26 15.73 -1.28 -6.57
N TYR A 27 15.22 -2.44 -6.15
CA TYR A 27 14.65 -3.47 -7.04
C TYR A 27 13.36 -4.11 -6.55
N LEU A 28 13.11 -4.13 -5.23
CA LEU A 28 11.91 -4.69 -4.60
C LEU A 28 11.54 -3.82 -3.42
N ASP A 29 10.28 -3.44 -3.33
CA ASP A 29 9.78 -2.70 -2.18
C ASP A 29 9.08 -3.66 -1.22
N ILE A 30 9.36 -3.44 0.06
CA ILE A 30 8.79 -4.22 1.16
C ILE A 30 7.70 -3.37 1.81
N VAL A 31 6.56 -4.00 2.06
CA VAL A 31 5.61 -3.50 3.05
C VAL A 31 5.79 -4.29 4.34
N ARG A 32 5.96 -3.57 5.44
CA ARG A 32 5.89 -4.13 6.79
C ARG A 32 4.61 -3.67 7.48
N VAL A 33 3.92 -4.63 8.06
CA VAL A 33 2.73 -4.41 8.88
C VAL A 33 3.11 -4.66 10.33
N PHE A 34 2.91 -3.65 11.17
CA PHE A 34 3.20 -3.73 12.60
C PHE A 34 1.91 -3.69 13.40
N ASP A 35 1.81 -4.52 14.43
CA ASP A 35 0.79 -4.38 15.45
C ASP A 35 1.18 -3.21 16.37
N ILE A 36 0.31 -2.21 16.50
CA ILE A 36 0.60 -0.97 17.23
C ILE A 36 0.71 -1.23 18.74
N LYS A 37 -0.02 -2.22 19.27
CA LYS A 37 -0.06 -2.49 20.71
C LYS A 37 1.22 -3.16 21.18
N THR A 38 1.73 -4.09 20.39
CA THR A 38 2.90 -4.92 20.69
C THR A 38 4.17 -4.40 20.04
N LEU A 39 4.05 -3.52 19.04
CA LEU A 39 5.13 -3.00 18.19
C LEU A 39 5.93 -4.09 17.48
N LYS A 40 5.30 -5.26 17.25
CA LYS A 40 5.91 -6.38 16.53
C LYS A 40 5.48 -6.39 15.08
N THR A 41 6.38 -6.81 14.20
CA THR A 41 6.04 -7.14 12.82
C THR A 41 5.07 -8.30 12.81
N VAL A 42 3.93 -8.11 12.13
CA VAL A 42 2.92 -9.15 11.93
C VAL A 42 3.14 -9.80 10.57
N TYR A 43 3.32 -8.97 9.54
CA TYR A 43 3.56 -9.43 8.18
C TYR A 43 4.62 -8.59 7.47
N GLU A 44 5.36 -9.27 6.60
CA GLU A 44 6.17 -8.64 5.57
C GLU A 44 5.79 -9.24 4.23
N PHE A 45 5.62 -8.41 3.22
CA PHE A 45 5.40 -8.90 1.88
C PHE A 45 6.08 -8.00 0.86
N TYR A 46 6.35 -8.62 -0.29
CA TYR A 46 7.12 -8.03 -1.37
C TYR A 46 6.20 -7.75 -2.55
N THR A 47 6.37 -6.59 -3.16
CA THR A 47 5.73 -6.28 -4.43
C THR A 47 6.68 -6.56 -5.58
N SER A 48 6.15 -7.00 -6.71
CA SER A 48 6.90 -7.13 -7.98
C SER A 48 7.18 -5.78 -8.65
N PHE A 49 6.76 -4.68 -8.03
CA PHE A 49 6.82 -3.33 -8.55
C PHE A 49 7.22 -2.34 -7.45
N ARG A 50 7.74 -1.18 -7.86
CA ARG A 50 8.08 -0.08 -6.95
C ARG A 50 6.81 0.57 -6.40
N ILE A 51 6.72 0.65 -5.07
CA ILE A 51 5.62 1.26 -4.33
C ILE A 51 5.79 2.78 -4.36
N ILE A 52 4.74 3.45 -4.83
CA ILE A 52 4.64 4.91 -4.83
C ILE A 52 3.81 5.37 -3.64
N ASN A 53 2.74 4.65 -3.31
CA ASN A 53 1.86 5.02 -2.21
C ASN A 53 1.09 3.81 -1.64
N LEU A 54 0.59 3.96 -0.42
CA LEU A 54 -0.27 3.04 0.31
C LEU A 54 -1.55 3.79 0.70
N ILE A 55 -2.70 3.16 0.49
CA ILE A 55 -4.00 3.73 0.83
C ILE A 55 -4.81 2.67 1.54
N LEU A 56 -5.24 2.96 2.78
CA LEU A 56 -6.17 2.09 3.46
C LEU A 56 -7.57 2.23 2.85
N ILE A 57 -8.08 1.13 2.32
CA ILE A 57 -9.39 1.04 1.67
C ILE A 57 -10.47 0.71 2.69
N ARG A 58 -10.20 -0.31 3.51
CA ARG A 58 -11.05 -0.80 4.60
C ARG A 58 -10.14 -1.19 5.77
N SER A 59 -10.73 -1.49 6.93
CA SER A 59 -9.98 -1.90 8.13
C SER A 59 -8.96 -3.02 7.87
N GLU A 60 -9.23 -3.87 6.88
CA GLU A 60 -8.51 -5.08 6.54
C GLU A 60 -7.90 -5.05 5.12
N LEU A 61 -8.27 -4.08 4.28
CA LEU A 61 -7.81 -4.01 2.88
C LEU A 61 -6.99 -2.76 2.62
N MET A 62 -5.84 -2.95 1.99
CA MET A 62 -4.97 -1.86 1.57
C MET A 62 -4.76 -1.88 0.05
N LEU A 63 -4.83 -0.71 -0.56
CA LEU A 63 -4.35 -0.47 -1.91
C LEU A 63 -2.88 -0.11 -1.88
N ILE A 64 -2.11 -0.74 -2.75
CA ILE A 64 -0.72 -0.41 -2.99
C ILE A 64 -0.60 0.10 -4.41
N LYS A 65 -0.21 1.37 -4.53
CA LYS A 65 0.00 2.04 -5.80
C LYS A 65 1.41 1.78 -6.30
N GLY A 66 1.51 1.18 -7.48
CA GLY A 66 2.71 1.22 -8.32
C GLY A 66 2.60 2.26 -9.43
N ALA A 67 3.58 2.30 -10.32
CA ALA A 67 3.60 3.25 -11.45
C ALA A 67 2.55 2.92 -12.52
N ARG A 68 2.33 1.64 -12.81
CA ARG A 68 1.46 1.13 -13.89
C ARG A 68 0.47 0.06 -13.45
N GLU A 69 0.50 -0.28 -12.17
CA GLU A 69 -0.37 -1.28 -11.58
C GLU A 69 -0.70 -0.90 -10.15
N PHE A 70 -1.83 -1.40 -9.68
CA PHE A 70 -2.20 -1.39 -8.28
C PHE A 70 -2.41 -2.82 -7.83
N GLY A 71 -2.15 -3.10 -6.58
CA GLY A 71 -2.67 -4.31 -5.98
C GLY A 71 -3.39 -4.04 -4.68
N VAL A 72 -4.31 -4.93 -4.37
CA VAL A 72 -5.10 -4.90 -3.14
C VAL A 72 -4.64 -6.06 -2.28
N TRP A 73 -4.24 -5.77 -1.05
CA TRP A 73 -3.82 -6.77 -0.07
C TRP A 73 -4.78 -6.79 1.10
N ASP A 74 -5.03 -8.00 1.58
CA ASP A 74 -5.58 -8.22 2.90
C ASP A 74 -4.42 -8.12 3.91
N ILE A 75 -4.50 -7.14 4.81
CA ILE A 75 -3.44 -6.86 5.79
C ILE A 75 -3.50 -7.82 6.99
N THR A 76 -4.63 -8.49 7.18
CA THR A 76 -4.84 -9.45 8.28
C THR A 76 -4.26 -10.81 7.93
N THR A 77 -4.17 -11.14 6.65
CA THR A 77 -3.56 -12.39 6.17
C THR A 77 -2.24 -12.19 5.43
N GLY A 78 -1.94 -10.97 5.01
CA GLY A 78 -0.79 -10.63 4.16
C GLY A 78 -0.95 -11.05 2.69
N THR A 79 -2.13 -11.51 2.27
CA THR A 79 -2.35 -12.04 0.92
C THR A 79 -2.77 -10.97 -0.07
N LYS A 80 -2.24 -11.02 -1.30
CA LYS A 80 -2.74 -10.21 -2.42
C LYS A 80 -4.10 -10.75 -2.86
N VAL A 81 -5.13 -9.92 -2.79
CA VAL A 81 -6.51 -10.27 -3.14
C VAL A 81 -6.80 -9.94 -4.61
N HIS A 82 -6.34 -8.78 -5.07
CA HIS A 82 -6.58 -8.32 -6.44
C HIS A 82 -5.37 -7.60 -7.04
N THR A 83 -5.32 -7.61 -8.36
CA THR A 83 -4.46 -6.74 -9.17
C THR A 83 -5.35 -5.89 -10.05
N ILE A 84 -5.08 -4.59 -10.09
CA ILE A 84 -5.70 -3.67 -11.05
C ILE A 84 -4.59 -3.25 -12.01
N SER A 85 -4.60 -3.89 -13.17
CA SER A 85 -3.68 -3.64 -14.28
C SER A 85 -4.31 -2.65 -15.27
N GLU A 86 -3.53 -2.23 -16.28
CA GLU A 86 -3.98 -1.33 -17.37
C GLU A 86 -4.26 0.12 -16.94
N ILE A 87 -3.58 0.58 -15.89
CA ILE A 87 -3.69 1.97 -15.44
C ILE A 87 -2.53 2.76 -16.03
N PHE A 88 -2.83 3.66 -16.96
CA PHE A 88 -1.87 4.62 -17.49
C PHE A 88 -1.55 5.65 -16.41
N PHE A 89 -0.25 5.88 -16.20
CA PHE A 89 0.37 6.83 -15.27
C PHE A 89 -0.62 7.55 -14.34
N CYS A 90 -1.02 6.86 -13.28
CA CYS A 90 -1.93 7.43 -12.30
C CYS A 90 -1.15 8.37 -11.38
N ARG A 91 -1.52 9.65 -11.36
CA ARG A 91 -0.87 10.65 -10.49
C ARG A 91 -1.37 10.54 -9.07
N GLN A 92 -2.68 10.60 -8.91
CA GLN A 92 -3.32 10.63 -7.61
C GLN A 92 -4.42 9.58 -7.51
N VAL A 93 -4.49 8.97 -6.33
CA VAL A 93 -5.59 8.08 -5.97
C VAL A 93 -6.19 8.58 -4.68
N ILE A 94 -7.51 8.71 -4.69
CA ILE A 94 -8.29 9.06 -3.51
C ILE A 94 -9.30 7.94 -3.29
N TRP A 95 -9.30 7.43 -2.06
CA TRP A 95 -10.29 6.47 -1.60
C TRP A 95 -11.27 7.17 -0.67
N THR A 96 -12.58 6.97 -0.89
CA THR A 96 -13.62 7.48 0.02
C THR A 96 -14.43 6.32 0.59
N ASN A 97 -14.51 6.24 1.92
CA ASN A 97 -15.06 5.09 2.64
C ASN A 97 -16.50 5.29 3.17
N HIS A 98 -17.20 6.36 2.80
CA HIS A 98 -18.58 6.57 3.28
C HIS A 98 -19.61 5.96 2.30
N ASN A 99 -20.26 4.89 2.75
CA ASN A 99 -21.47 4.23 2.22
C ASN A 99 -21.49 3.74 0.76
N SER A 100 -20.47 4.01 -0.05
CA SER A 100 -20.39 3.51 -1.43
C SER A 100 -18.94 3.44 -1.84
N SER A 101 -18.24 2.34 -1.51
CA SER A 101 -16.81 2.14 -1.79
C SER A 101 -16.47 2.53 -3.25
N LYS A 102 -15.85 3.69 -3.44
CA LYS A 102 -15.48 4.24 -4.74
C LYS A 102 -14.01 4.65 -4.71
N ILE A 103 -13.29 4.27 -5.76
CA ILE A 103 -11.92 4.71 -6.03
C ILE A 103 -12.00 5.80 -7.09
N ALA A 104 -11.45 6.98 -6.81
CA ALA A 104 -11.16 7.95 -7.84
C ALA A 104 -9.67 7.83 -8.21
N LEU A 105 -9.41 7.59 -9.49
CA LEU A 105 -8.07 7.54 -10.08
C LEU A 105 -7.94 8.74 -11.01
N GLU A 106 -6.94 9.59 -10.80
CA GLU A 106 -6.56 10.58 -11.80
C GLU A 106 -5.44 10.00 -12.67
N THR A 107 -5.73 9.80 -13.95
CA THR A 107 -4.81 9.26 -14.95
C THR A 107 -4.56 10.33 -16.01
N GLU A 108 -3.33 10.45 -16.50
CA GLU A 108 -3.10 11.19 -17.75
C GLU A 108 -3.75 10.40 -18.90
N GLY A 109 -4.59 11.06 -19.69
CA GLY A 109 -5.14 10.46 -20.91
C GLY A 109 -4.04 10.27 -21.95
N GLU A 110 -4.18 9.26 -22.80
CA GLU A 110 -3.38 9.18 -24.02
C GLU A 110 -3.69 10.42 -24.88
N THR A 111 -2.66 11.23 -25.14
CA THR A 111 -2.70 12.33 -26.12
C THR A 111 -2.70 11.80 -27.54
#